data_AF-A0A081AMI1-F1
#
_entry.id   AF-A0A081AMI1-F1
#
_cell.length_a   1.000
_cell.length_b   1.000
_cell.length_c   1.000
_cell.angle_alpha   90.00
_cell.angle_beta   90.00
_cell.angle_gamma   90.00
#
_symmetry.space_group_name_H-M   'P 1'
#
loop_
_entity.id
_entity.type
_entity.pdbx_description
1 polymer ?
#
loop_
_entity_poly.entity_id
_entity_poly.type
_entity_poly.pdbx_seq_one_letter_code
_entity_poly.pdbx_strand_id
1 'polypeptide(L)'
;MLTSCASVPQTGQKRKRELETESPKGTVKLPPRMIGETGKSQTWSGTLSKDNCLDEMRKLTQMTVLERNEHVPAVLLQLRNIICEMCLGRGIIMMKYMVLWANLSLGTRNLLEGFRSFCEAVSPRIAQIYDEAPRPLGLRRLRDTLLEVVEYQMSLENEELTEEVRLTYDLYVWLLDALEPEERAHHFPLAVSALKDEMSCGSSGNRPIEITKAMKLVGKWAQDASQTPLPSHLCDDLVEEGKVYVNKLSSFLIKADLIGALRKIESSTRDVFQSTVEERAANALSWARQLKEGASVEDVDKGILLLDEVIRHQEEGWKPRNNEDVRECCDILKFHSLTLDVGPCQGQRLAVISKWRLNRYQTKTDSGSATANNPKKIKKERGQRG
;
A
#
# COMPACT_ATOMS: atom_id res chain seq x y z
N MET A 1 -12.15 -44.55 57.99
CA MET A 1 -11.67 -44.65 56.59
C MET A 1 -12.04 -43.36 55.88
N LEU A 2 -11.10 -42.84 55.10
CA LEU A 2 -10.94 -41.44 54.72
C LEU A 2 -11.93 -40.94 53.66
N THR A 3 -12.24 -39.65 53.80
CA THR A 3 -12.97 -38.73 52.92
C THR A 3 -12.35 -38.59 51.53
N SER A 4 -13.19 -38.56 50.49
CA SER A 4 -12.79 -38.25 49.11
C SER A 4 -12.87 -36.73 48.86
N CYS A 5 -11.72 -36.14 48.53
CA CYS A 5 -11.54 -34.72 48.23
C CYS A 5 -11.85 -34.40 46.76
N ALA A 6 -12.40 -33.19 46.57
CA ALA A 6 -12.55 -32.52 45.29
C ALA A 6 -11.21 -32.36 44.54
N SER A 7 -11.23 -32.57 43.23
CA SER A 7 -10.10 -32.30 42.32
C SER A 7 -10.42 -31.15 41.36
N VAL A 8 -9.44 -30.25 41.31
CA VAL A 8 -9.38 -28.92 40.66
C VAL A 8 -9.38 -29.04 39.12
N PRO A 9 -10.02 -28.13 38.36
CA PRO A 9 -9.92 -28.10 36.91
C PRO A 9 -8.52 -27.61 36.47
N GLN A 10 -7.77 -28.46 35.78
CA GLN A 10 -6.51 -28.09 35.15
C GLN A 10 -6.77 -27.16 33.95
N THR A 11 -6.50 -25.87 34.15
CA THR A 11 -6.21 -24.88 33.12
C THR A 11 -4.96 -25.28 32.33
N GLY A 12 -5.10 -25.63 31.05
CA GLY A 12 -3.90 -25.95 30.26
C GLY A 12 -4.06 -26.56 28.87
N GLN A 13 -5.18 -26.39 28.15
CA GLN A 13 -5.22 -26.70 26.72
C GLN A 13 -5.16 -25.41 25.90
N LYS A 14 -3.92 -25.01 25.56
CA LYS A 14 -3.65 -24.12 24.43
C LYS A 14 -4.33 -24.74 23.21
N ARG A 15 -5.39 -24.09 22.71
CA ARG A 15 -5.91 -24.34 21.36
C ARG A 15 -4.73 -24.25 20.40
N LYS A 16 -4.29 -25.37 19.86
CA LYS A 16 -3.47 -25.40 18.64
C LYS A 16 -4.26 -24.60 17.61
N ARG A 17 -3.82 -23.37 17.33
CA ARG A 17 -4.12 -22.75 16.04
C ARG A 17 -3.42 -23.65 15.04
N GLU A 18 -4.20 -24.39 14.27
CA GLU A 18 -3.72 -24.95 13.02
C GLU A 18 -3.17 -23.75 12.24
N LEU A 19 -1.84 -23.70 12.15
CA LEU A 19 -1.17 -22.80 11.24
C LEU A 19 -1.61 -23.31 9.87
N GLU A 20 -2.59 -22.65 9.25
CA GLU A 20 -2.79 -22.77 7.81
C GLU A 20 -1.41 -22.53 7.21
N THR A 21 -0.81 -23.58 6.64
CA THR A 21 0.48 -23.49 5.98
C THR A 21 0.30 -22.54 4.82
N GLU A 22 0.65 -21.26 5.02
CA GLU A 22 0.73 -20.29 3.93
C GLU A 22 1.60 -20.90 2.84
N SER A 23 1.09 -20.95 1.61
CA SER A 23 1.88 -21.41 0.47
C SER A 23 3.15 -20.57 0.39
N PRO A 24 4.32 -21.17 0.12
CA PRO A 24 5.58 -20.42 0.07
C PRO A 24 5.45 -19.23 -0.89
N LYS A 25 5.90 -18.05 -0.44
CA LYS A 25 5.86 -16.84 -1.26
C LYS A 25 6.76 -17.03 -2.49
N GLY A 26 6.30 -16.61 -3.66
CA GLY A 26 7.12 -16.62 -4.86
C GLY A 26 8.32 -15.69 -4.70
N THR A 27 9.49 -16.14 -5.18
CA THR A 27 10.74 -15.36 -5.13
C THR A 27 11.30 -15.10 -6.52
N VAL A 28 11.84 -13.90 -6.72
CA VAL A 28 12.50 -13.44 -7.95
C VAL A 28 14.01 -13.52 -7.76
N LYS A 29 14.70 -14.20 -8.68
CA LYS A 29 16.17 -14.20 -8.74
C LYS A 29 16.66 -12.85 -9.23
N LEU A 30 17.60 -12.23 -8.52
CA LEU A 30 18.16 -10.94 -8.93
C LEU A 30 19.12 -11.09 -10.12
N PRO A 31 19.08 -10.17 -11.09
CA PRO A 31 20.05 -10.13 -12.18
C PRO A 31 21.48 -9.83 -11.68
N PRO A 32 22.52 -10.47 -12.25
CA PRO A 32 23.93 -10.30 -11.86
C PRO A 32 24.41 -8.86 -11.72
N ARG A 33 23.95 -7.99 -12.64
CA ARG A 33 24.30 -6.56 -12.64
C ARG A 33 23.86 -5.82 -11.37
N MET A 34 22.74 -6.20 -10.77
CA MET A 34 22.24 -5.59 -9.54
C MET A 34 23.00 -6.09 -8.30
N ILE A 35 23.65 -7.26 -8.42
CA ILE A 35 24.44 -7.86 -7.34
C ILE A 35 25.83 -7.22 -7.32
N GLY A 36 26.46 -7.03 -8.49
CA GLY A 36 27.78 -6.40 -8.62
C GLY A 36 28.74 -7.10 -9.58
N GLU A 37 28.28 -8.08 -10.37
CA GLU A 37 29.15 -8.88 -11.25
C GLU A 37 29.63 -8.11 -12.49
N THR A 38 29.01 -6.99 -12.86
CA THR A 38 29.43 -6.10 -13.95
C THR A 38 28.93 -4.67 -13.70
N GLY A 39 29.80 -3.78 -13.22
CA GLY A 39 29.44 -2.38 -12.92
C GLY A 39 30.65 -1.46 -12.69
N LYS A 40 30.45 -0.15 -12.89
CA LYS A 40 31.41 0.89 -12.51
C LYS A 40 31.17 1.29 -11.05
N SER A 41 32.22 1.23 -10.23
CA SER A 41 32.19 1.66 -8.83
C SER A 41 31.65 3.08 -8.68
N GLN A 42 30.49 3.22 -8.02
CA GLN A 42 29.98 4.50 -7.56
C GLN A 42 30.43 4.76 -6.12
N THR A 43 30.95 5.96 -5.85
CA THR A 43 31.39 6.35 -4.51
C THR A 43 30.35 7.21 -3.83
N TRP A 44 29.89 6.78 -2.64
CA TRP A 44 29.07 7.60 -1.75
C TRP A 44 29.93 8.18 -0.61
N SER A 45 29.91 9.51 -0.47
CA SER A 45 30.64 10.25 0.58
C SER A 45 29.75 11.21 1.38
N GLY A 46 28.43 11.05 1.27
CA GLY A 46 27.45 12.00 1.79
C GLY A 46 27.25 11.95 3.31
N THR A 47 26.86 13.09 3.88
CA THR A 47 26.26 13.15 5.22
C THR A 47 24.74 13.12 5.10
N LEU A 48 24.08 12.29 5.91
CA LEU A 48 22.64 12.21 5.99
C LEU A 48 22.09 13.26 6.95
N SER A 49 20.99 13.89 6.54
CA SER A 49 20.18 14.80 7.32
C SER A 49 18.71 14.39 7.20
N LYS A 50 17.84 14.93 8.06
CA LYS A 50 16.39 14.69 7.97
C LYS A 50 15.82 15.05 6.59
N ASP A 51 16.42 16.00 5.88
CA ASP A 51 15.91 16.57 4.64
C ASP A 51 16.34 15.74 3.43
N ASN A 52 17.61 15.32 3.34
CA ASN A 52 18.15 14.55 2.20
C ASN A 52 18.11 13.02 2.38
N CYS A 53 17.81 12.51 3.59
CA CYS A 53 17.96 11.09 3.93
C CYS A 53 17.28 10.13 2.94
N LEU A 54 16.03 10.38 2.55
CA LEU A 54 15.32 9.47 1.64
C LEU A 54 15.90 9.49 0.22
N ASP A 55 16.36 10.64 -0.25
CA ASP A 55 16.97 10.77 -1.58
C ASP A 55 18.33 10.06 -1.62
N GLU A 56 19.13 10.20 -0.56
CA GLU A 56 20.40 9.50 -0.43
C GLU A 56 20.22 7.99 -0.29
N MET A 57 19.24 7.53 0.50
CA MET A 57 18.90 6.11 0.56
C MET A 57 18.41 5.58 -0.77
N ARG A 58 17.66 6.37 -1.55
CA ARG A 58 17.25 5.99 -2.90
C ARG A 58 18.48 5.79 -3.80
N LYS A 59 19.42 6.74 -3.83
CA LYS A 59 20.68 6.63 -4.58
C LYS A 59 21.50 5.40 -4.18
N LEU A 60 21.66 5.16 -2.87
CA LEU A 60 22.34 3.97 -2.35
C LEU A 60 21.63 2.66 -2.76
N THR A 61 20.30 2.69 -2.91
CA THR A 61 19.54 1.51 -3.38
C THR A 61 19.73 1.23 -4.87
N GLN A 62 20.13 2.24 -5.66
CA GLN A 62 20.45 2.10 -7.08
C GLN A 62 21.86 1.55 -7.32
N MET A 63 22.73 1.57 -6.30
CA MET A 63 24.03 0.90 -6.36
C MET A 63 23.87 -0.61 -6.37
N THR A 64 24.92 -1.31 -6.80
CA THR A 64 24.95 -2.76 -6.69
C THR A 64 24.93 -3.18 -5.22
N VAL A 65 24.46 -4.42 -4.94
CA VAL A 65 24.41 -4.95 -3.57
C VAL A 65 25.78 -4.87 -2.89
N LEU A 66 26.86 -5.21 -3.60
CA LEU A 66 28.22 -5.15 -3.08
C LEU A 66 28.63 -3.72 -2.70
N GLU A 67 28.55 -2.77 -3.65
CA GLU A 67 28.92 -1.36 -3.41
C GLU A 67 28.10 -0.75 -2.27
N ARG A 68 26.78 -0.97 -2.27
CA ARG A 68 25.91 -0.46 -1.22
C ARG A 68 26.33 -1.00 0.15
N ASN A 69 26.62 -2.29 0.24
CA ASN A 69 26.96 -2.94 1.52
C ASN A 69 28.25 -2.37 2.14
N GLU A 70 29.18 -1.83 1.34
CA GLU A 70 30.35 -1.10 1.84
C GLU A 70 29.97 0.19 2.60
N HIS A 71 28.88 0.84 2.19
CA HIS A 71 28.41 2.11 2.77
C HIS A 71 27.41 1.96 3.91
N VAL A 72 26.65 0.85 3.93
CA VAL A 72 25.57 0.62 4.91
C VAL A 72 26.01 0.79 6.37
N PRO A 73 27.18 0.30 6.84
CA PRO A 73 27.58 0.48 8.24
C PRO A 73 27.63 1.96 8.68
N ALA A 74 28.20 2.84 7.86
CA ALA A 74 28.26 4.27 8.14
C ALA A 74 26.88 4.94 8.07
N VAL A 75 26.04 4.49 7.14
CA VAL A 75 24.66 4.96 6.98
C VAL A 75 23.82 4.61 8.20
N LEU A 76 23.88 3.37 8.70
CA LEU A 76 23.12 2.92 9.87
C LEU A 76 23.39 3.76 11.11
N LEU A 77 24.65 4.16 11.33
CA LEU A 77 25.03 5.03 12.44
C LEU A 77 24.36 6.40 12.36
N GLN A 78 24.29 6.98 11.16
CA GLN A 78 23.64 8.28 10.94
C GLN A 78 22.10 8.16 11.05
N LEU A 79 21.50 7.11 10.49
CA LEU A 79 20.05 6.88 10.50
C LEU A 79 19.48 6.73 11.92
N ARG A 80 20.25 6.17 12.86
CA ARG A 80 19.85 6.02 14.27
C ARG A 80 19.32 7.32 14.86
N ASN A 81 19.98 8.43 14.56
CA ASN A 81 19.61 9.74 15.08
C ASN A 81 18.47 10.36 14.24
N ILE A 82 18.56 10.22 12.91
CA ILE A 82 17.63 10.86 11.98
C ILE A 82 16.20 10.35 12.13
N ILE A 83 15.99 9.04 12.31
CA ILE A 83 14.64 8.46 12.38
C ILE A 83 13.81 9.08 13.52
N CYS A 84 14.47 9.51 14.59
CA CYS A 84 13.84 10.11 15.76
C CYS A 84 13.29 11.52 15.50
N GLU A 85 13.79 12.19 14.46
CA GLU A 85 13.45 13.55 14.04
C GLU A 85 12.54 13.58 12.81
N MET A 86 12.35 12.44 12.14
CA MET A 86 11.53 12.33 10.94
C MET A 86 10.04 12.25 11.26
N CYS A 87 9.21 12.75 10.34
CA CYS A 87 7.79 12.47 10.39
C CYS A 87 7.52 10.98 10.09
N LEU A 88 6.42 10.45 10.64
CA LEU A 88 6.06 9.03 10.54
C LEU A 88 6.08 8.49 9.10
N GLY A 89 5.56 9.27 8.14
CA GLY A 89 5.52 8.86 6.74
C GLY A 89 6.92 8.63 6.14
N ARG A 90 7.87 9.52 6.44
CA ARG A 90 9.26 9.37 5.98
C ARG A 90 9.99 8.24 6.69
N GLY A 91 9.77 8.07 8.00
CA GLY A 91 10.32 6.95 8.76
C GLY A 91 9.87 5.58 8.24
N ILE A 92 8.60 5.46 7.81
CA ILE A 92 8.09 4.24 7.17
C ILE A 92 8.85 3.92 5.87
N ILE A 93 9.11 4.92 5.02
CA ILE A 93 9.86 4.72 3.77
C ILE A 93 11.30 4.31 4.07
N MET A 94 11.94 4.99 5.02
CA MET A 94 13.29 4.67 5.47
C MET A 94 13.40 3.21 5.94
N MET A 95 12.48 2.74 6.79
CA MET A 95 12.47 1.36 7.27
C MET A 95 12.24 0.33 6.15
N LYS A 96 11.47 0.67 5.10
CA LYS A 96 11.32 -0.22 3.93
C LYS A 96 12.64 -0.44 3.20
N TYR A 97 13.43 0.62 3.00
CA TYR A 97 14.78 0.48 2.43
C TYR A 97 15.66 -0.40 3.31
N MET A 98 15.59 -0.26 4.64
CA MET A 98 16.38 -1.10 5.55
C MET A 98 15.98 -2.57 5.48
N VAL A 99 14.68 -2.88 5.44
CA VAL A 99 14.19 -4.25 5.22
C VAL A 99 14.69 -4.82 3.89
N LEU A 100 14.61 -4.03 2.82
CA LEU A 100 15.11 -4.43 1.51
C LEU A 100 16.62 -4.70 1.53
N TRP A 101 17.41 -3.81 2.13
CA TRP A 101 18.87 -3.95 2.19
C TRP A 101 19.28 -5.15 3.02
N ALA A 102 18.66 -5.37 4.19
CA ALA A 102 18.91 -6.55 5.00
C ALA A 102 18.62 -7.85 4.21
N ASN A 103 17.53 -7.88 3.44
CA ASN A 103 17.24 -9.03 2.58
C ASN A 103 18.33 -9.29 1.52
N LEU A 104 18.94 -8.21 1.01
CA LEU A 104 20.00 -8.27 0.01
C LEU A 104 21.40 -8.49 0.60
N SER A 105 21.58 -8.47 1.93
CA SER A 105 22.87 -8.60 2.61
C SER A 105 23.24 -10.04 2.99
N LEU A 106 22.75 -11.01 2.21
CA LEU A 106 22.96 -12.44 2.44
C LEU A 106 24.45 -12.77 2.65
N GLY A 107 24.78 -13.55 3.68
CA GLY A 107 26.15 -13.98 3.98
C GLY A 107 27.06 -12.92 4.63
N THR A 108 26.58 -11.71 4.91
CA THR A 108 27.39 -10.64 5.55
C THR A 108 27.03 -10.45 7.03
N ARG A 109 27.48 -11.38 7.89
CA ARG A 109 27.12 -11.41 9.33
C ARG A 109 27.35 -10.08 10.07
N ASN A 110 28.50 -9.44 9.87
CA ASN A 110 28.81 -8.14 10.50
C ASN A 110 27.80 -7.05 10.10
N LEU A 111 27.29 -7.11 8.87
CA LEU A 111 26.31 -6.15 8.36
C LEU A 111 24.94 -6.38 8.98
N LEU A 112 24.53 -7.65 9.08
CA LEU A 112 23.30 -8.07 9.75
C LEU A 112 23.30 -7.67 11.24
N GLU A 113 24.43 -7.82 11.93
CA GLU A 113 24.62 -7.33 13.30
C GLU A 113 24.47 -5.80 13.41
N GLY A 114 24.92 -5.06 12.40
CA GLY A 114 24.67 -3.63 12.28
C GLY A 114 23.17 -3.29 12.20
N PHE A 115 22.40 -4.01 11.39
CA PHE A 115 20.95 -3.83 11.31
C PHE A 115 20.24 -4.20 12.62
N ARG A 116 20.65 -5.28 13.30
CA ARG A 116 20.15 -5.64 14.64
C ARG A 116 20.40 -4.51 15.64
N SER A 117 21.64 -4.03 15.72
CA SER A 117 22.06 -2.95 16.61
C SER A 117 21.27 -1.66 16.36
N PHE A 118 21.00 -1.35 15.10
CA PHE A 118 20.12 -0.23 14.74
C PHE A 118 18.71 -0.43 15.30
N CYS A 119 18.10 -1.61 15.12
CA CYS A 119 16.75 -1.90 15.60
C CYS A 119 16.62 -1.79 17.11
N GLU A 120 17.61 -2.28 17.85
CA GLU A 120 17.70 -2.14 19.32
C GLU A 120 17.76 -0.67 19.72
N ALA A 121 18.62 0.11 19.05
CA ALA A 121 18.81 1.52 19.37
C ALA A 121 17.57 2.38 19.14
N VAL A 122 16.78 2.10 18.10
CA VAL A 122 15.58 2.90 17.76
C VAL A 122 14.30 2.41 18.44
N SER A 123 14.31 1.19 19.01
CA SER A 123 13.14 0.55 19.63
C SER A 123 12.50 1.36 20.75
N PRO A 124 13.25 1.92 21.73
CA PRO A 124 12.65 2.73 22.79
C PRO A 124 11.92 3.94 22.24
N ARG A 125 12.48 4.58 21.21
CA ARG A 125 11.88 5.77 20.60
C ARG A 125 10.63 5.44 19.80
N ILE A 126 10.66 4.37 19.01
CA ILE A 126 9.48 3.87 18.28
C ILE A 126 8.36 3.54 19.27
N ALA A 127 8.69 2.97 20.44
CA ALA A 127 7.72 2.67 21.48
C ALA A 127 7.10 3.94 22.10
N GLN A 128 7.88 4.98 22.37
CA GLN A 128 7.39 6.25 22.94
C GLN A 128 6.36 6.97 22.04
N ILE A 129 6.46 6.86 20.71
CA ILE A 129 5.50 7.46 19.76
C ILE A 129 4.07 6.88 19.96
N TYR A 130 3.93 5.71 20.61
CA TYR A 130 2.63 5.06 20.85
C TYR A 130 1.82 5.67 22.00
N ASP A 131 2.48 6.20 23.01
CA ASP A 131 1.78 6.76 24.18
C ASP A 131 0.98 8.02 23.79
N GLU A 132 1.31 8.62 22.65
CA GLU A 132 0.67 9.83 22.14
C GLU A 132 -0.42 9.57 21.08
N ALA A 133 -0.43 8.42 20.37
CA ALA A 133 -1.49 8.04 19.41
C ALA A 133 -1.39 6.58 18.89
N PRO A 134 -2.51 5.94 18.47
CA PRO A 134 -2.52 4.61 17.81
C PRO A 134 -1.92 4.58 16.38
N ARG A 135 -1.27 5.66 15.94
CA ARG A 135 -0.84 5.88 14.54
C ARG A 135 0.47 5.19 14.10
N PRO A 136 1.47 4.84 14.94
CA PRO A 136 2.76 4.32 14.46
C PRO A 136 2.80 2.80 14.14
N LEU A 137 1.65 2.09 14.07
CA LEU A 137 1.59 0.64 13.83
C LEU A 137 2.43 0.16 12.64
N GLY A 138 2.48 0.93 11.55
CA GLY A 138 3.27 0.59 10.36
C GLY A 138 4.78 0.59 10.61
N LEU A 139 5.28 1.53 11.42
CA LEU A 139 6.71 1.66 11.70
C LEU A 139 7.21 0.51 12.58
N ARG A 140 6.44 0.12 13.60
CA ARG A 140 6.75 -1.05 14.43
C ARG A 140 6.75 -2.34 13.63
N ARG A 141 5.72 -2.55 12.81
CA ARG A 141 5.66 -3.75 11.95
C ARG A 141 6.89 -3.85 11.05
N LEU A 142 7.33 -2.75 10.44
CA LEU A 142 8.54 -2.76 9.62
C LEU A 142 9.81 -3.02 10.42
N ARG A 143 9.92 -2.50 11.65
CA ARG A 143 11.03 -2.83 12.55
C ARG A 143 11.03 -4.31 12.91
N ASP A 144 9.87 -4.86 13.27
CA ASP A 144 9.73 -6.27 13.63
C ASP A 144 10.08 -7.16 12.43
N THR A 145 9.59 -6.81 11.24
CA THR A 145 9.98 -7.49 9.98
C THR A 145 11.48 -7.37 9.69
N LEU A 146 12.12 -6.21 9.94
CA LEU A 146 13.56 -6.06 9.78
C LEU A 146 14.33 -7.00 10.72
N LEU A 147 13.92 -7.07 12.00
CA LEU A 147 14.50 -7.99 12.97
C LEU A 147 14.31 -9.45 12.54
N GLU A 148 13.10 -9.84 12.13
CA GLU A 148 12.80 -11.20 11.66
C GLU A 148 13.71 -11.60 10.48
N VAL A 149 13.89 -10.71 9.50
CA VAL A 149 14.78 -10.93 8.36
C VAL A 149 16.23 -11.11 8.82
N VAL A 150 16.69 -10.23 9.72
CA VAL A 150 18.07 -10.30 10.24
C VAL A 150 18.31 -11.60 10.99
N GLU A 151 17.41 -12.00 11.89
CA GLU A 151 17.52 -13.25 12.65
C GLU A 151 17.51 -14.46 11.72
N TYR A 152 16.58 -14.49 10.76
CA TYR A 152 16.48 -15.57 9.78
C TYR A 152 17.78 -15.70 8.99
N GLN A 153 18.30 -14.61 8.42
CA GLN A 153 19.54 -14.65 7.64
C GLN A 153 20.78 -15.00 8.48
N MET A 154 20.83 -14.58 9.74
CA MET A 154 21.91 -14.97 10.64
C MET A 154 21.87 -16.44 11.06
N SER A 155 20.70 -17.08 10.95
CA SER A 155 20.49 -18.50 11.25
C SER A 155 20.81 -19.44 10.08
N LEU A 156 20.87 -18.93 8.84
CA LEU A 156 21.24 -19.71 7.68
C LEU A 156 22.70 -20.18 7.81
N GLU A 157 22.93 -21.47 7.61
CA GLU A 157 24.29 -22.04 7.59
C GLU A 157 24.98 -21.65 6.28
N ASN A 158 26.32 -21.54 6.28
CA ASN A 158 27.08 -21.13 5.09
C ASN A 158 26.83 -22.02 3.85
N GLU A 159 26.39 -23.27 4.04
CA GLU A 159 26.04 -24.21 2.97
C GLU A 159 24.64 -23.96 2.37
N GLU A 160 23.73 -23.30 3.10
CA GLU A 160 22.39 -22.91 2.62
C GLU A 160 22.40 -21.56 1.88
N LEU A 161 23.52 -20.84 1.92
CA LEU A 161 23.71 -19.60 1.17
C LEU A 161 23.95 -19.95 -0.31
N THR A 162 22.86 -20.06 -1.07
CA THR A 162 22.98 -20.12 -2.53
C THR A 162 23.63 -18.83 -3.04
N GLU A 163 24.55 -18.92 -4.01
CA GLU A 163 25.12 -17.75 -4.70
C GLU A 163 24.03 -16.86 -5.34
N GLU A 164 22.81 -17.38 -5.51
CA GLU A 164 21.67 -16.66 -6.05
C GLU A 164 20.95 -15.81 -4.99
N VAL A 165 21.05 -14.48 -5.09
CA VAL A 165 20.22 -13.56 -4.29
C VAL A 165 18.78 -13.60 -4.82
N ARG A 166 17.82 -13.87 -3.93
CA ARG A 166 16.39 -13.94 -4.24
C ARG A 166 15.59 -12.99 -3.36
N LEU A 167 14.61 -12.29 -3.94
CA LEU A 167 13.67 -11.43 -3.21
C LEU A 167 12.25 -11.93 -3.41
N THR A 168 11.41 -11.81 -2.39
CA THR A 168 9.96 -11.91 -2.59
C THR A 168 9.50 -10.81 -3.56
N TYR A 169 8.41 -11.04 -4.28
CA TYR A 169 7.95 -10.09 -5.32
C TYR A 169 7.69 -8.67 -4.78
N ASP A 170 7.22 -8.54 -3.54
CA ASP A 170 6.95 -7.25 -2.91
C ASP A 170 8.24 -6.46 -2.63
N LEU A 171 9.29 -7.14 -2.19
CA LEU A 171 10.62 -6.56 -2.03
C LEU A 171 11.25 -6.22 -3.39
N TYR A 172 11.05 -7.08 -4.39
CA TYR A 172 11.51 -6.81 -5.75
C TYR A 172 10.84 -5.56 -6.33
N VAL A 173 9.53 -5.40 -6.15
CA VAL A 173 8.79 -4.20 -6.56
C VAL A 173 9.27 -2.95 -5.80
N TRP A 174 9.63 -3.06 -4.52
CA TRP A 174 10.24 -1.94 -3.78
C TRP A 174 11.62 -1.56 -4.32
N LEU A 175 12.43 -2.54 -4.70
CA LEU A 175 13.72 -2.30 -5.34
C LEU A 175 13.52 -1.53 -6.66
N LEU A 176 12.59 -1.98 -7.52
CA LEU A 176 12.30 -1.31 -8.78
C LEU A 176 11.75 0.12 -8.62
N ASP A 177 11.00 0.40 -7.56
CA ASP A 177 10.52 1.75 -7.26
C ASP A 177 11.68 2.72 -7.00
N ALA A 178 12.77 2.22 -6.42
CA ALA A 178 13.96 3.01 -6.14
C ALA A 178 14.77 3.34 -7.40
N LEU A 179 14.74 2.48 -8.41
CA LEU A 179 15.50 2.63 -9.65
C LEU A 179 15.08 3.87 -10.46
N GLU A 180 15.96 4.30 -11.36
CA GLU A 180 15.62 5.28 -12.39
C GLU A 180 14.68 4.68 -13.45
N PRO A 181 13.86 5.51 -14.14
CA PRO A 181 12.86 5.02 -15.09
C PRO A 181 13.40 4.08 -16.17
N GLU A 182 14.56 4.36 -16.74
CA GLU A 182 15.19 3.56 -17.80
C GLU A 182 15.59 2.17 -17.30
N GLU A 183 16.23 2.12 -16.14
CA GLU A 183 16.65 0.86 -15.54
C GLU A 183 15.43 0.06 -15.06
N ARG A 184 14.44 0.74 -14.47
CA ARG A 184 13.17 0.13 -14.09
C ARG A 184 12.45 -0.49 -15.28
N ALA A 185 12.38 0.21 -16.41
CA ALA A 185 11.75 -0.29 -17.63
C ALA A 185 12.43 -1.57 -18.14
N HIS A 186 13.76 -1.66 -18.02
CA HIS A 186 14.49 -2.88 -18.36
C HIS A 186 14.14 -4.08 -17.46
N HIS A 187 13.88 -3.84 -16.18
CA HIS A 187 13.53 -4.88 -15.20
C HIS A 187 12.03 -5.17 -15.09
N PHE A 188 11.20 -4.34 -15.71
CA PHE A 188 9.75 -4.45 -15.65
C PHE A 188 9.19 -5.81 -16.11
N PRO A 189 9.71 -6.48 -17.16
CA PRO A 189 9.22 -7.81 -17.55
C PRO A 189 9.31 -8.85 -16.43
N LEU A 190 10.39 -8.82 -15.64
CA LEU A 190 10.54 -9.72 -14.48
C LEU A 190 9.53 -9.41 -13.38
N ALA A 191 9.21 -8.13 -13.15
CA ALA A 191 8.20 -7.74 -12.17
C ALA A 191 6.81 -8.20 -12.58
N VAL A 192 6.48 -8.10 -13.86
CA VAL A 192 5.22 -8.57 -14.43
C VAL A 192 5.10 -10.09 -14.27
N SER A 193 6.15 -10.84 -14.64
CA SER A 193 6.17 -12.30 -14.44
C SER A 193 5.94 -12.67 -12.97
N ALA A 194 6.70 -12.06 -12.06
CA ALA A 194 6.59 -12.33 -10.63
C ALA A 194 5.19 -12.03 -10.06
N LEU A 195 4.56 -10.94 -10.49
CA LEU A 195 3.20 -10.60 -10.08
C LEU A 195 2.16 -11.57 -10.64
N LYS A 196 2.32 -12.03 -11.89
CA LYS A 196 1.45 -13.05 -12.48
C LYS A 196 1.57 -14.37 -11.71
N ASP A 197 2.79 -14.79 -11.41
CA ASP A 197 3.04 -16.00 -10.62
C ASP A 197 2.40 -15.91 -9.24
N GLU A 198 2.55 -14.78 -8.54
CA GLU A 198 1.94 -14.59 -7.22
C GLU A 198 0.39 -14.60 -7.27
N MET A 199 -0.21 -13.99 -8.31
CA MET A 199 -1.66 -14.05 -8.53
C MET A 199 -2.15 -15.49 -8.82
N SER A 200 -1.30 -16.35 -9.38
CA SER A 200 -1.63 -17.75 -9.64
C SER A 200 -1.68 -18.60 -8.36
N CYS A 201 -0.91 -18.24 -7.32
CA CYS A 201 -0.74 -19.06 -6.12
C CYS A 201 -1.92 -19.02 -5.13
N GLY A 202 -2.97 -18.21 -5.37
CA GLY A 202 -4.20 -18.16 -4.56
C GLY A 202 -4.54 -16.78 -3.97
N SER A 203 -5.67 -16.68 -3.25
CA SER A 203 -6.27 -15.42 -2.77
C SER A 203 -6.44 -15.31 -1.25
N SER A 204 -5.74 -16.13 -0.46
CA SER A 204 -5.82 -16.15 1.01
C SER A 204 -4.79 -15.24 1.69
N GLY A 205 -4.98 -15.02 3.00
CA GLY A 205 -4.03 -14.28 3.85
C GLY A 205 -3.85 -12.81 3.45
N ASN A 206 -2.61 -12.31 3.57
CA ASN A 206 -2.25 -10.93 3.24
C ASN A 206 -1.92 -10.72 1.75
N ARG A 207 -1.81 -11.79 0.96
CA ARG A 207 -1.39 -11.75 -0.45
C ARG A 207 -2.23 -10.78 -1.31
N PRO A 208 -3.57 -10.77 -1.25
CA PRO A 208 -4.37 -9.80 -1.99
C PRO A 208 -4.03 -8.34 -1.68
N ILE A 209 -3.67 -8.04 -0.42
CA ILE A 209 -3.30 -6.68 0.02
C ILE A 209 -1.93 -6.29 -0.56
N GLU A 210 -0.98 -7.21 -0.56
CA GLU A 210 0.37 -7.01 -1.08
C GLU A 210 0.36 -6.82 -2.61
N ILE A 211 -0.35 -7.68 -3.35
CA ILE A 211 -0.58 -7.54 -4.80
C ILE A 211 -1.23 -6.19 -5.11
N THR A 212 -2.27 -5.80 -4.35
CA THR A 212 -2.93 -4.50 -4.54
C THR A 212 -1.97 -3.32 -4.34
N LYS A 213 -1.05 -3.40 -3.38
CA LYS A 213 -0.02 -2.36 -3.18
C LYS A 213 0.97 -2.32 -4.34
N ALA A 214 1.39 -3.47 -4.85
CA ALA A 214 2.28 -3.56 -6.00
C ALA A 214 1.64 -2.98 -7.26
N MET A 215 0.39 -3.35 -7.56
CA MET A 215 -0.36 -2.79 -8.71
C MET A 215 -0.53 -1.27 -8.61
N LYS A 216 -0.76 -0.72 -7.40
CA LYS A 216 -0.81 0.73 -7.19
C LYS A 216 0.52 1.40 -7.53
N LEU A 217 1.65 0.74 -7.27
CA LEU A 217 2.98 1.25 -7.58
C LEU A 217 3.28 1.18 -9.07
N VAL A 218 2.92 0.08 -9.73
CA VAL A 218 2.99 -0.04 -11.19
C VAL A 218 2.15 1.04 -11.87
N GLY A 219 0.93 1.30 -11.39
CA GLY A 219 0.09 2.38 -11.90
C GLY A 219 0.72 3.76 -11.75
N LYS A 220 1.46 3.99 -10.65
CA LYS A 220 2.24 5.23 -10.48
C LYS A 220 3.37 5.31 -11.51
N TRP A 221 4.12 4.21 -11.70
CA TRP A 221 5.18 4.18 -12.70
C TRP A 221 4.66 4.47 -14.10
N ALA A 222 3.53 3.88 -14.49
CA ALA A 222 2.90 4.13 -15.79
C ALA A 222 2.48 5.59 -15.95
N GLN A 223 1.95 6.22 -14.89
CA GLN A 223 1.54 7.63 -14.89
C GLN A 223 2.75 8.58 -15.01
N ASP A 224 3.86 8.26 -14.34
CA ASP A 224 5.06 9.11 -14.30
C ASP A 224 5.96 8.91 -15.55
N ALA A 225 5.65 7.94 -16.42
CA ALA A 225 6.53 7.46 -17.49
C ALA A 225 6.51 8.30 -18.79
N SER A 226 6.46 9.64 -18.68
CA SER A 226 6.33 10.51 -19.86
C SER A 226 7.49 10.43 -20.86
N GLN A 227 8.70 10.11 -20.38
CA GLN A 227 9.91 10.01 -21.22
C GLN A 227 10.36 8.56 -21.47
N THR A 228 9.97 7.62 -20.60
CA THR A 228 10.35 6.21 -20.70
C THR A 228 9.13 5.34 -20.39
N PRO A 229 8.20 5.20 -21.35
CA PRO A 229 6.97 4.44 -21.16
C PRO A 229 7.26 2.99 -20.81
N LEU A 230 6.47 2.44 -19.88
CA LEU A 230 6.47 1.00 -19.64
C LEU A 230 5.95 0.27 -20.89
N PRO A 231 6.45 -0.94 -21.19
CA PRO A 231 5.93 -1.73 -22.31
C PRO A 231 4.41 -1.96 -22.19
N SER A 232 3.64 -1.42 -23.14
CA SER A 232 2.17 -1.42 -23.10
C SER A 232 1.58 -2.82 -23.06
N HIS A 233 2.07 -3.73 -23.92
CA HIS A 233 1.63 -5.12 -23.96
C HIS A 233 1.78 -5.83 -22.61
N LEU A 234 2.85 -5.55 -21.85
CA LEU A 234 3.04 -6.12 -20.52
C LEU A 234 2.08 -5.53 -19.49
N CYS A 235 1.74 -4.26 -19.63
CA CYS A 235 0.76 -3.61 -18.77
C CYS A 235 -0.65 -4.15 -19.05
N ASP A 236 -1.03 -4.32 -20.32
CA ASP A 236 -2.30 -4.92 -20.72
C ASP A 236 -2.44 -6.35 -20.19
N ASP A 237 -1.42 -7.17 -20.41
CA ASP A 237 -1.31 -8.52 -19.86
C ASP A 237 -1.50 -8.56 -18.35
N LEU A 238 -0.81 -7.68 -17.62
CA LEU A 238 -0.88 -7.61 -16.16
C LEU A 238 -2.27 -7.19 -15.68
N VAL A 239 -2.92 -6.29 -16.40
CA VAL A 239 -4.28 -5.84 -16.13
C VAL A 239 -5.28 -6.99 -16.28
N GLU A 240 -5.21 -7.74 -17.38
CA GLU A 240 -6.12 -8.86 -17.65
C GLU A 240 -5.98 -9.96 -16.58
N GLU A 241 -4.75 -10.34 -16.24
CA GLU A 241 -4.48 -11.27 -15.14
C GLU A 241 -5.00 -10.74 -13.80
N GLY A 242 -4.82 -9.43 -13.54
CA GLY A 242 -5.37 -8.75 -12.38
C GLY A 242 -6.90 -8.84 -12.30
N LYS A 243 -7.61 -8.67 -13.43
CA LYS A 243 -9.08 -8.79 -13.48
C LYS A 243 -9.53 -10.22 -13.16
N VAL A 244 -8.83 -11.22 -13.70
CA VAL A 244 -9.08 -12.64 -13.37
C VAL A 244 -8.86 -12.90 -11.88
N TYR A 245 -7.79 -12.34 -11.30
CA TYR A 245 -7.48 -12.50 -9.89
C TYR A 245 -8.52 -11.86 -8.96
N VAL A 246 -9.02 -10.66 -9.29
CA VAL A 246 -10.05 -9.94 -8.52
C VAL A 246 -11.30 -10.81 -8.30
N ASN A 247 -11.71 -11.59 -9.30
CA ASN A 247 -12.90 -12.44 -9.21
C ASN A 247 -12.77 -13.52 -8.13
N LYS A 248 -11.54 -13.93 -7.79
CA LYS A 248 -11.23 -14.95 -6.76
C LYS A 248 -11.17 -14.38 -5.34
N LEU A 249 -11.26 -13.06 -5.16
CA LEU A 249 -11.17 -12.43 -3.84
C LEU A 249 -12.49 -12.57 -3.07
N SER A 250 -12.41 -12.67 -1.74
CA SER A 250 -13.58 -12.66 -0.86
C SER A 250 -13.90 -11.27 -0.30
N SER A 251 -12.87 -10.44 -0.05
CA SER A 251 -13.01 -9.09 0.51
C SER A 251 -13.36 -8.07 -0.57
N PHE A 252 -14.56 -7.49 -0.49
CA PHE A 252 -15.00 -6.44 -1.42
C PHE A 252 -14.13 -5.20 -1.33
N LEU A 253 -13.65 -4.85 -0.14
CA LEU A 253 -12.76 -3.71 0.06
C LEU A 253 -11.45 -3.86 -0.74
N ILE A 254 -10.88 -5.07 -0.74
CA ILE A 254 -9.65 -5.35 -1.50
C ILE A 254 -9.96 -5.40 -3.00
N LYS A 255 -11.09 -5.99 -3.41
CA LYS A 255 -11.54 -5.97 -4.82
C LYS A 255 -11.60 -4.55 -5.37
N ALA A 256 -12.30 -3.65 -4.67
CA ALA A 256 -12.44 -2.26 -5.11
C ALA A 256 -11.10 -1.53 -5.18
N ASP A 257 -10.22 -1.76 -4.20
CA ASP A 257 -8.88 -1.16 -4.21
C ASP A 257 -8.00 -1.70 -5.34
N LEU A 258 -8.06 -2.99 -5.66
CA LEU A 258 -7.31 -3.63 -6.75
C LEU A 258 -7.83 -3.21 -8.12
N ILE A 259 -9.15 -3.25 -8.35
CA ILE A 259 -9.76 -2.76 -9.60
C ILE A 259 -9.36 -1.30 -9.86
N GLY A 260 -9.42 -0.47 -8.82
CA GLY A 260 -9.00 0.93 -8.93
C GLY A 260 -7.50 1.10 -9.25
N ALA A 261 -6.65 0.13 -8.91
CA ALA A 261 -5.24 0.12 -9.29
C ALA A 261 -5.03 -0.32 -10.75
N LEU A 262 -5.72 -1.39 -11.17
CA LEU A 262 -5.66 -1.91 -12.54
C LEU A 262 -6.12 -0.84 -13.55
N ARG A 263 -7.23 -0.17 -13.25
CA ARG A 263 -7.75 0.92 -14.10
C ARG A 263 -6.78 2.09 -14.26
N LYS A 264 -5.99 2.39 -13.23
CA LYS A 264 -4.95 3.44 -13.33
C LYS A 264 -3.84 3.03 -14.27
N ILE A 265 -3.48 1.75 -14.30
CA ILE A 265 -2.52 1.21 -15.26
C ILE A 265 -3.14 1.36 -16.67
N GLU A 266 -4.36 0.84 -16.88
CA GLU A 266 -5.07 0.94 -18.16
C GLU A 266 -5.15 2.37 -18.69
N SER A 267 -5.56 3.33 -17.84
CA SER A 267 -5.72 4.73 -18.24
C SER A 267 -4.40 5.43 -18.55
N SER A 268 -3.28 4.91 -18.03
CA SER A 268 -1.95 5.48 -18.25
C SER A 268 -1.26 4.90 -19.49
N THR A 269 -1.70 3.72 -19.96
CA THR A 269 -1.07 3.01 -21.08
C THR A 269 -1.92 2.96 -22.34
N ARG A 270 -3.23 3.18 -22.24
CA ARG A 270 -4.13 3.25 -23.40
C ARG A 270 -4.49 4.68 -23.73
N ASP A 271 -4.53 5.00 -25.02
CA ASP A 271 -5.12 6.23 -25.51
C ASP A 271 -6.60 6.27 -25.12
N VAL A 272 -6.93 7.25 -24.26
CA VAL A 272 -8.23 7.83 -23.88
C VAL A 272 -9.44 6.89 -23.94
N PHE A 273 -10.14 6.76 -22.79
CA PHE A 273 -11.47 6.13 -22.74
C PHE A 273 -12.35 6.64 -23.88
N GLN A 274 -12.96 5.73 -24.63
CA GLN A 274 -13.83 6.10 -25.77
C GLN A 274 -15.06 6.93 -25.33
N SER A 275 -15.39 6.92 -24.04
CA SER A 275 -16.51 7.66 -23.45
C SER A 275 -16.04 8.72 -22.44
N THR A 276 -16.77 9.82 -22.38
CA THR A 276 -16.48 10.91 -21.43
C THR A 276 -16.73 10.46 -19.98
N VAL A 277 -16.15 11.15 -19.00
CA VAL A 277 -16.46 10.88 -17.59
C VAL A 277 -17.94 11.13 -17.26
N GLU A 278 -18.58 12.08 -17.94
CA GLU A 278 -20.00 12.41 -17.78
C GLU A 278 -20.90 11.28 -18.28
N GLU A 279 -20.60 10.71 -19.45
CA GLU A 279 -21.30 9.53 -19.97
C GLU A 279 -21.16 8.33 -19.03
N ARG A 280 -19.97 8.13 -18.45
CA ARG A 280 -19.77 7.07 -17.45
C ARG A 280 -20.52 7.34 -16.16
N ALA A 281 -20.64 8.59 -15.72
CA ALA A 281 -21.46 8.97 -14.57
C ALA A 281 -22.95 8.67 -14.82
N ALA A 282 -23.47 9.05 -15.99
CA ALA A 282 -24.83 8.75 -16.40
C ALA A 282 -25.09 7.24 -16.49
N ASN A 283 -24.14 6.48 -17.03
CA ASN A 283 -24.23 5.01 -17.09
C ASN A 283 -24.22 4.37 -15.70
N ALA A 284 -23.38 4.85 -14.78
CA ALA A 284 -23.36 4.37 -13.40
C ALA A 284 -24.69 4.68 -12.67
N LEU A 285 -25.26 5.87 -12.90
CA LEU A 285 -26.57 6.24 -12.37
C LEU A 285 -27.69 5.37 -12.96
N SER A 286 -27.69 5.18 -14.28
CA SER A 286 -28.65 4.30 -14.98
C SER A 286 -28.61 2.89 -14.41
N TRP A 287 -27.41 2.34 -14.20
CA TRP A 287 -27.21 1.05 -13.53
C TRP A 287 -27.81 1.04 -12.12
N ALA A 288 -27.51 2.06 -11.30
CA ALA A 288 -28.01 2.15 -9.94
C ALA A 288 -29.55 2.23 -9.90
N ARG A 289 -30.18 3.01 -10.79
CA ARG A 289 -31.65 3.13 -10.88
C ARG A 289 -32.36 1.84 -11.29
N GLN A 290 -31.67 0.93 -11.97
CA GLN A 290 -32.22 -0.38 -12.36
C GLN A 290 -32.21 -1.41 -11.21
N LEU A 291 -31.51 -1.11 -10.11
CA LEU A 291 -31.51 -1.97 -8.93
C LEU A 291 -32.92 -1.99 -8.32
N LYS A 292 -33.48 -3.20 -8.21
CA LYS A 292 -34.79 -3.42 -7.57
C LYS A 292 -34.62 -3.65 -6.07
N GLU A 293 -35.71 -3.55 -5.31
CA GLU A 293 -35.73 -4.09 -3.95
C GLU A 293 -35.36 -5.58 -3.98
N GLY A 294 -34.37 -5.97 -3.16
CA GLY A 294 -33.80 -7.32 -3.21
C GLY A 294 -32.76 -7.54 -4.33
N ALA A 295 -32.15 -6.48 -4.88
CA ALA A 295 -31.04 -6.60 -5.82
C ALA A 295 -29.94 -7.53 -5.30
N SER A 296 -29.29 -8.26 -6.21
CA SER A 296 -28.21 -9.18 -5.86
C SER A 296 -27.00 -8.44 -5.27
N VAL A 297 -26.20 -9.15 -4.48
CA VAL A 297 -24.93 -8.63 -3.96
C VAL A 297 -24.02 -8.20 -5.11
N GLU A 298 -23.97 -9.00 -6.17
CA GLU A 298 -23.13 -8.80 -7.34
C GLU A 298 -23.51 -7.52 -8.10
N ASP A 299 -24.80 -7.23 -8.23
CA ASP A 299 -25.29 -6.04 -8.93
C ASP A 299 -24.98 -4.75 -8.16
N VAL A 300 -25.09 -4.79 -6.84
CA VAL A 300 -24.73 -3.66 -5.95
C VAL A 300 -23.22 -3.45 -5.95
N ASP A 301 -22.43 -4.52 -5.83
CA ASP A 301 -20.97 -4.47 -5.88
C ASP A 301 -20.49 -3.90 -7.22
N LYS A 302 -21.09 -4.33 -8.34
CA LYS A 302 -20.82 -3.78 -9.67
C LYS A 302 -21.17 -2.29 -9.76
N GLY A 303 -22.33 -1.89 -9.23
CA GLY A 303 -22.71 -0.48 -9.17
C GLY A 303 -21.72 0.38 -8.38
N ILE A 304 -21.25 -0.09 -7.23
CA ILE A 304 -20.21 0.59 -6.44
C ILE A 304 -18.90 0.71 -7.23
N LEU A 305 -18.50 -0.33 -7.94
CA LEU A 305 -17.27 -0.33 -8.74
C LEU A 305 -17.36 0.60 -9.97
N LEU A 306 -18.54 0.72 -10.60
CA LEU A 306 -18.79 1.69 -11.66
C LEU A 306 -18.72 3.12 -11.13
N LEU A 307 -19.35 3.40 -9.99
CA LEU A 307 -19.30 4.73 -9.40
C LEU A 307 -17.91 5.10 -8.85
N ASP A 308 -17.18 4.15 -8.27
CA ASP A 308 -15.79 4.37 -7.83
C ASP A 308 -14.86 4.74 -9.00
N GLU A 309 -15.13 4.22 -10.21
CA GLU A 309 -14.44 4.62 -11.45
C GLU A 309 -14.62 6.11 -11.74
N VAL A 310 -15.89 6.53 -11.80
CA VAL A 310 -16.31 7.89 -12.11
C VAL A 310 -15.71 8.87 -11.11
N ILE A 311 -15.71 8.52 -9.82
CA ILE A 311 -15.21 9.39 -8.75
C ILE A 311 -13.68 9.52 -8.77
N ARG A 312 -12.95 8.48 -9.19
CA ARG A 312 -11.48 8.48 -9.21
C ARG A 312 -10.89 9.02 -10.50
N HIS A 313 -11.71 9.26 -11.51
CA HIS A 313 -11.24 9.75 -12.80
C HIS A 313 -10.60 11.16 -12.66
N GLN A 314 -9.49 11.39 -13.36
CA GLN A 314 -8.69 12.62 -13.29
C GLN A 314 -8.79 13.45 -14.58
N GLU A 315 -10.00 13.64 -15.09
CA GLU A 315 -10.26 14.54 -16.21
C GLU A 315 -10.23 16.00 -15.73
N GLU A 316 -9.66 16.90 -16.54
CA GLU A 316 -9.59 18.32 -16.21
C GLU A 316 -11.00 18.91 -16.06
N GLY A 317 -11.23 19.66 -14.98
CA GLY A 317 -12.54 20.25 -14.69
C GLY A 317 -13.55 19.29 -14.03
N TRP A 318 -13.30 17.98 -14.02
CA TRP A 318 -14.19 17.01 -13.38
C TRP A 318 -14.25 17.20 -11.86
N LYS A 319 -15.46 17.42 -11.33
CA LYS A 319 -15.71 17.66 -9.90
C LYS A 319 -16.77 16.67 -9.39
N PRO A 320 -16.43 15.39 -9.18
CA PRO A 320 -17.41 14.34 -8.86
C PRO A 320 -18.16 14.62 -7.56
N ARG A 321 -17.52 15.30 -6.60
CA ARG A 321 -18.15 15.65 -5.32
C ARG A 321 -19.33 16.63 -5.42
N ASN A 322 -19.44 17.35 -6.54
CA ASN A 322 -20.49 18.33 -6.80
C ASN A 322 -21.46 17.86 -7.90
N ASN A 323 -21.18 16.74 -8.57
CA ASN A 323 -22.03 16.22 -9.63
C ASN A 323 -23.30 15.60 -9.02
N GLU A 324 -24.47 15.85 -9.65
CA GLU A 324 -25.77 15.38 -9.16
C GLU A 324 -25.95 13.87 -9.38
N ASP A 325 -25.59 13.38 -10.56
CA ASP A 325 -25.68 11.95 -10.89
C ASP A 325 -24.82 11.09 -9.96
N VAL A 326 -23.60 11.54 -9.65
CA VAL A 326 -22.69 10.88 -8.70
C VAL A 326 -23.31 10.80 -7.31
N ARG A 327 -24.00 11.86 -6.87
CA ARG A 327 -24.64 11.92 -5.55
C ARG A 327 -25.85 11.00 -5.49
N GLU A 328 -26.74 11.09 -6.46
CA GLU A 328 -27.93 10.22 -6.51
C GLU A 328 -27.52 8.74 -6.61
N CYS A 329 -26.56 8.41 -7.48
CA CYS A 329 -26.03 7.06 -7.60
C CYS A 329 -25.47 6.56 -6.26
N CYS A 330 -24.72 7.41 -5.53
CA CYS A 330 -24.20 7.07 -4.22
C CYS A 330 -25.31 6.80 -3.20
N ASP A 331 -26.37 7.59 -3.18
CA ASP A 331 -27.48 7.43 -2.25
C ASP A 331 -28.24 6.12 -2.51
N ILE A 332 -28.50 5.79 -3.77
CA ILE A 332 -29.12 4.52 -4.19
C ILE A 332 -28.25 3.34 -3.77
N LEU A 333 -26.96 3.35 -4.12
CA LEU A 333 -26.04 2.25 -3.80
C LEU A 333 -25.85 2.06 -2.29
N LYS A 334 -25.87 3.17 -1.53
CA LYS A 334 -25.80 3.12 -0.07
C LYS A 334 -27.07 2.52 0.54
N PHE A 335 -28.24 2.87 0.02
CA PHE A 335 -29.51 2.26 0.44
C PHE A 335 -29.47 0.74 0.21
N HIS A 336 -29.16 0.30 -1.01
CA HIS A 336 -29.08 -1.13 -1.31
C HIS A 336 -28.00 -1.85 -0.49
N SER A 337 -26.85 -1.21 -0.25
CA SER A 337 -25.81 -1.77 0.63
C SER A 337 -26.28 -1.99 2.06
N LEU A 338 -27.17 -1.13 2.57
CA LEU A 338 -27.75 -1.25 3.91
C LEU A 338 -28.82 -2.34 4.00
N THR A 339 -29.51 -2.62 2.90
CA THR A 339 -30.56 -3.65 2.84
C THR A 339 -30.02 -5.06 2.55
N LEU A 340 -28.79 -5.19 2.04
CA LEU A 340 -28.10 -6.46 1.85
C LEU A 340 -27.60 -7.03 3.19
N ASP A 341 -27.56 -8.37 3.30
CA ASP A 341 -27.26 -9.18 4.50
C ASP A 341 -26.29 -8.53 5.51
N VAL A 342 -26.65 -8.66 6.80
CA VAL A 342 -25.86 -8.22 7.95
C VAL A 342 -24.62 -9.11 8.10
N GLY A 343 -23.54 -8.76 7.39
CA GLY A 343 -22.28 -9.49 7.42
C GLY A 343 -21.05 -8.61 7.17
N PRO A 344 -19.83 -9.17 7.23
CA PRO A 344 -18.59 -8.41 7.06
C PRO A 344 -18.51 -7.60 5.77
N CYS A 345 -19.18 -8.07 4.71
CA CYS A 345 -19.22 -7.41 3.40
C CYS A 345 -20.05 -6.11 3.40
N GLN A 346 -21.08 -5.98 4.26
CA GLN A 346 -21.84 -4.74 4.39
C GLN A 346 -20.95 -3.58 4.86
N GLY A 347 -20.20 -3.81 5.94
CA GLY A 347 -19.25 -2.82 6.46
C GLY A 347 -18.17 -2.45 5.45
N GLN A 348 -17.72 -3.41 4.63
CA GLN A 348 -16.75 -3.17 3.56
C GLN A 348 -17.29 -2.29 2.43
N ARG A 349 -18.52 -2.53 1.95
CA ARG A 349 -19.19 -1.68 0.95
C ARG A 349 -19.34 -0.26 1.44
N LEU A 350 -19.86 -0.10 2.66
CA LEU A 350 -20.02 1.21 3.28
C LEU A 350 -18.69 1.92 3.49
N ALA A 351 -17.62 1.18 3.81
CA ALA A 351 -16.27 1.73 3.89
C ALA A 351 -15.79 2.26 2.54
N VAL A 352 -15.99 1.53 1.43
CA VAL A 352 -15.67 2.00 0.07
C VAL A 352 -16.46 3.28 -0.25
N ILE A 353 -17.78 3.27 -0.07
CA ILE A 353 -18.66 4.42 -0.31
C ILE A 353 -18.20 5.64 0.51
N SER A 354 -17.84 5.42 1.78
CA SER A 354 -17.41 6.50 2.67
C SER A 354 -16.11 7.20 2.22
N LYS A 355 -15.23 6.50 1.48
CA LYS A 355 -13.96 7.06 0.97
C LYS A 355 -14.20 8.20 -0.02
N TRP A 356 -15.35 8.23 -0.69
CA TRP A 356 -15.66 9.23 -1.72
C TRP A 356 -15.85 10.65 -1.17
N ARG A 357 -16.20 10.79 0.11
CA ARG A 357 -16.37 12.10 0.80
C ARG A 357 -17.23 13.09 0.00
N LEU A 358 -18.38 12.63 -0.50
CA LEU A 358 -19.30 13.47 -1.26
C LEU A 358 -19.91 14.56 -0.37
N ASN A 359 -20.11 15.76 -0.93
CA ASN A 359 -20.77 16.86 -0.23
C ASN A 359 -22.27 16.54 -0.09
N ARG A 360 -22.77 16.41 1.14
CA ARG A 360 -24.22 16.32 1.36
C ARG A 360 -24.85 17.69 1.11
N TYR A 361 -26.01 17.72 0.46
CA TYR A 361 -26.88 18.90 0.55
C TYR A 361 -27.12 19.17 2.04
N GLN A 362 -26.79 20.38 2.51
CA GLN A 362 -27.60 20.97 3.56
C GLN A 362 -28.98 21.06 2.95
N THR A 363 -29.88 20.17 3.36
CA THR A 363 -31.30 20.38 3.12
C THR A 363 -31.61 21.74 3.71
N LYS A 364 -31.82 22.73 2.83
CA LYS A 364 -32.59 23.92 3.18
C LYS A 364 -33.96 23.37 3.55
N THR A 365 -34.13 23.07 4.83
CA THR A 365 -35.46 22.99 5.40
C THR A 365 -36.01 24.40 5.28
N ASP A 366 -37.02 24.53 4.43
CA ASP A 366 -37.89 25.70 4.39
C ASP A 366 -38.46 25.91 5.79
N SER A 367 -37.77 26.74 6.58
CA SER A 367 -38.36 27.49 7.66
C SER A 367 -38.50 28.91 7.17
N GLY A 368 -39.50 29.10 6.31
CA GLY A 368 -40.16 30.38 6.14
C GLY A 368 -40.78 30.77 7.49
N SER A 369 -40.03 31.52 8.27
CA SER A 369 -40.55 32.38 9.33
C SER A 369 -39.57 33.55 9.48
N ALA A 370 -39.89 34.61 8.75
CA ALA A 370 -39.26 35.91 8.92
C ALA A 370 -39.39 36.37 10.38
N THR A 371 -38.29 36.75 11.01
CA THR A 371 -38.10 38.09 11.61
C THR A 371 -36.69 38.27 12.19
N ALA A 372 -36.01 39.29 11.67
CA ALA A 372 -35.15 40.25 12.36
C ALA A 372 -34.21 39.79 13.50
N ASN A 373 -32.90 39.80 13.25
CA ASN A 373 -32.05 40.94 13.62
C ASN A 373 -30.56 40.61 13.43
N ASN A 374 -29.92 41.45 12.63
CA ASN A 374 -28.48 41.54 12.48
C ASN A 374 -27.91 42.29 13.70
N PRO A 375 -26.80 41.85 14.29
CA PRO A 375 -25.78 42.83 14.65
C PRO A 375 -24.42 42.45 14.06
N LYS A 376 -23.89 43.45 13.35
CA LYS A 376 -22.55 43.54 12.77
C LYS A 376 -21.47 43.07 13.75
N LYS A 377 -20.59 42.19 13.25
CA LYS A 377 -19.25 41.95 13.82
C LYS A 377 -18.47 43.26 13.86
N ILE A 378 -18.18 43.72 15.08
CA ILE A 378 -17.14 44.72 15.34
C ILE A 378 -15.79 44.05 15.08
N LYS A 379 -15.12 44.47 14.00
CA LYS A 379 -13.68 44.28 13.81
C LYS A 379 -12.95 45.04 14.92
N LYS A 380 -12.12 44.35 15.70
CA LYS A 380 -11.12 45.00 16.56
C LYS A 380 -9.75 44.73 15.97
N GLU A 381 -9.31 45.66 15.12
CA GLU A 381 -7.90 45.84 14.80
C GLU A 381 -7.21 46.38 16.07
N ARG A 382 -6.11 45.74 16.47
CA ARG A 382 -5.06 46.39 17.26
C ARG A 382 -3.71 45.94 16.73
N GLY A 383 -3.25 46.65 15.71
CA GLY A 383 -1.83 46.83 15.42
C GLY A 383 -1.36 48.15 16.05
N GLN A 384 -0.30 48.04 16.85
CA GLN A 384 0.76 48.99 17.19
C GLN A 384 0.57 50.50 16.91
N ARG A 385 0.82 51.35 17.93
CA ARG A 385 2.12 52.04 18.18
C ARG A 385 1.96 53.04 19.34
N GLY A 386 3.03 53.19 20.12
CA GLY A 386 3.16 54.11 21.25
C GLY A 386 4.21 53.58 22.20
#